data_AF-A0A5C1I2C1-F1
#
_entry.id   AF-A0A5C1I2C1-F1
#
_cell.length_a   1.000
_cell.length_b   1.000
_cell.length_c   1.000
_cell.angle_alpha   90.00
_cell.angle_beta   90.00
_cell.angle_gamma   90.00
#
_symmetry.space_group_name_H-M   'P 1'
#
loop_
_entity.id
_entity.type
_entity.pdbx_description
1 polymer ?
#
loop_
_entity_poly.entity_id
_entity_poly.type
_entity_poly.pdbx_seq_one_letter_code
_entity_poly.pdbx_strand_id
1 'polypeptide(L)'
;MIDLTTFTVLMEDNRHKTITIDPVIIGLPEVRQFTGVYRILETDMTGKELAEIAFHLEDSSQWEFTGDYFSNAEQEQIVTFIRQKEPFDSFTFAGQIDNVEHHFRITDNEGHFGVERDGIFIAVIEQFEEWRQTEGEPLGEDLFDKIISKIEGRRD
;
A
#
# COMPACT_ATOMS: atom_id res chain seq x y z
N MET A 1 8.42 8.11 -11.02
CA MET A 1 7.09 7.58 -10.67
C MET A 1 7.12 6.11 -11.04
N ILE A 2 7.30 5.22 -10.06
CA ILE A 2 7.38 3.78 -10.32
C ILE A 2 5.95 3.31 -10.60
N ASP A 3 5.72 2.94 -11.85
CA ASP A 3 4.44 2.43 -12.34
C ASP A 3 4.22 1.03 -11.73
N LEU A 4 3.27 0.89 -10.80
CA LEU A 4 2.79 -0.41 -10.29
C LEU A 4 1.92 -1.15 -11.33
N THR A 5 1.83 -0.61 -12.54
CA THR A 5 0.66 -0.63 -13.44
C THR A 5 0.40 -1.91 -14.20
N THR A 6 1.38 -2.79 -14.42
CA THR A 6 1.13 -4.01 -15.22
C THR A 6 1.95 -5.22 -14.79
N PHE A 7 1.30 -6.36 -14.66
CA PHE A 7 1.90 -7.66 -14.37
C PHE A 7 1.38 -8.72 -15.34
N THR A 8 2.24 -9.64 -15.78
CA THR A 8 1.83 -10.76 -16.64
C THR A 8 1.75 -12.03 -15.81
N VAL A 9 0.53 -12.52 -15.62
CA VAL A 9 0.23 -13.78 -14.94
C VAL A 9 0.36 -14.94 -15.94
N LEU A 10 1.03 -16.02 -15.54
CA LEU A 10 0.97 -17.29 -16.27
C LEU A 10 -0.25 -18.07 -15.77
N MET A 11 -1.22 -18.23 -16.66
CA MET A 11 -2.48 -18.92 -16.38
C MET A 11 -2.30 -20.45 -16.40
N GLU A 12 -3.18 -21.19 -15.73
CA GLU A 12 -3.14 -22.67 -15.68
C GLU A 12 -3.20 -23.35 -17.06
N ASP A 13 -3.81 -22.68 -18.04
CA ASP A 13 -3.89 -23.16 -19.43
C ASP A 13 -2.67 -22.78 -20.30
N ASN A 14 -1.56 -22.37 -19.66
CA ASN A 14 -0.32 -21.87 -20.28
C ASN A 14 -0.46 -20.58 -21.10
N ARG A 15 -1.60 -19.88 -21.01
CA ARG A 15 -1.71 -18.54 -21.58
C ARG A 15 -1.09 -17.51 -20.65
N HIS A 16 -0.69 -16.38 -21.22
CA HIS A 16 -0.23 -15.22 -20.47
C HIS A 16 -1.34 -14.18 -20.45
N LYS A 17 -1.61 -13.60 -19.29
CA LYS A 17 -2.59 -12.52 -19.12
C LYS A 17 -1.90 -11.32 -18.49
N THR A 18 -1.92 -10.19 -19.19
CA THR A 18 -1.48 -8.91 -18.62
C THR A 18 -2.64 -8.27 -17.87
N ILE A 19 -2.38 -7.93 -16.61
CA ILE A 19 -3.31 -7.30 -15.68
C ILE A 19 -2.72 -6.00 -15.16
N THR A 20 -3.59 -5.08 -14.78
CA THR A 20 -3.25 -3.84 -14.10
C THR A 20 -3.60 -3.93 -12.64
N ILE A 21 -2.69 -3.50 -11.77
CA ILE A 21 -2.87 -3.58 -10.31
C ILE A 21 -2.90 -2.14 -9.78
N ASP A 22 -4.07 -1.71 -9.35
CA ASP A 22 -4.33 -0.36 -8.89
C ASP A 22 -4.63 -0.37 -7.39
N PRO A 23 -3.96 0.46 -6.58
CA PRO A 23 -4.31 0.59 -5.17
C PRO A 23 -5.73 1.16 -5.02
N VAL A 24 -6.51 0.56 -4.11
CA VAL A 24 -7.87 1.00 -3.80
C VAL A 24 -7.87 1.82 -2.52
N ILE A 25 -8.35 3.04 -2.64
CA ILE A 25 -8.64 3.93 -1.53
C ILE A 25 -10.07 3.63 -1.08
N ILE A 26 -10.27 2.61 -0.24
CA ILE A 26 -11.59 2.37 0.35
C ILE A 26 -11.64 3.09 1.70
N GLY A 27 -12.63 3.97 1.88
CA GLY A 27 -13.12 4.36 3.20
C GLY A 27 -13.79 3.15 3.85
N LEU A 28 -12.99 2.26 4.43
CA LEU A 28 -13.48 1.00 5.00
C LEU A 28 -14.23 1.28 6.31
N PRO A 29 -15.35 0.58 6.57
CA PRO A 29 -15.99 0.61 7.88
C PRO A 29 -15.00 0.10 8.94
N GLU A 30 -15.09 0.70 10.14
CA GLU A 30 -14.17 0.64 11.31
C GLU A 30 -13.68 -0.74 11.80
N VAL A 31 -14.02 -1.85 11.14
CA VAL A 31 -13.92 -3.21 11.69
C VAL A 31 -12.83 -4.07 11.03
N ARG A 32 -12.22 -3.66 9.91
CA ARG A 32 -11.14 -4.45 9.27
C ARG A 32 -9.94 -3.59 8.89
N GLN A 33 -8.81 -3.87 9.51
CA GLN A 33 -7.54 -3.17 9.32
C GLN A 33 -6.71 -3.91 8.25
N PHE A 34 -6.45 -3.28 7.10
CA PHE A 34 -5.61 -3.81 6.01
C PHE A 34 -4.41 -2.88 5.75
N THR A 35 -3.23 -3.42 5.42
CA THR A 35 -2.04 -2.64 5.03
C THR A 35 -2.11 -2.07 3.61
N GLY A 36 -2.94 -2.66 2.76
CA GLY A 36 -3.12 -2.30 1.37
C GLY A 36 -4.24 -3.09 0.73
N VAL A 37 -5.04 -2.41 -0.10
CA VAL A 37 -6.09 -3.01 -0.92
C VAL A 37 -5.76 -2.69 -2.38
N TYR A 38 -5.85 -3.67 -3.27
CA TYR A 38 -5.52 -3.52 -4.68
C TYR A 38 -6.61 -4.12 -5.55
N ARG A 39 -7.07 -3.34 -6.54
CA ARG A 39 -7.93 -3.81 -7.62
C ARG A 39 -7.06 -4.38 -8.73
N ILE A 40 -7.51 -5.50 -9.26
CA ILE A 40 -6.91 -6.16 -10.40
C ILE A 40 -7.83 -5.95 -11.59
N LEU A 41 -7.33 -5.22 -12.57
CA LEU A 41 -8.04 -4.82 -13.77
C LEU A 41 -7.45 -5.54 -14.99
N GLU A 42 -8.26 -5.73 -16.01
CA GLU A 42 -7.76 -6.06 -17.34
C GLU A 42 -7.02 -4.85 -17.93
N THR A 43 -5.79 -5.05 -18.41
CA THR A 43 -4.96 -3.97 -18.99
C THR A 43 -5.48 -3.47 -20.35
N ASP A 44 -6.45 -4.15 -20.95
CA ASP A 44 -7.05 -3.67 -22.19
C ASP A 44 -7.90 -2.40 -21.99
N MET A 45 -8.33 -1.76 -23.08
CA MET A 45 -9.06 -0.49 -23.04
C MET A 45 -10.39 -0.54 -22.27
N THR A 46 -10.84 -1.71 -21.80
CA THR A 46 -12.08 -1.84 -21.04
C THR A 46 -11.90 -1.56 -19.55
N GLY A 47 -10.67 -1.73 -19.01
CA GLY A 47 -10.40 -1.54 -17.58
C GLY A 47 -11.29 -2.40 -16.68
N LYS A 48 -11.75 -3.55 -17.18
CA LYS A 48 -12.70 -4.40 -16.48
C LYS A 48 -12.07 -4.93 -15.19
N GLU A 49 -12.78 -4.77 -14.07
CA GLU A 49 -12.38 -5.36 -12.80
C GLU A 49 -12.48 -6.88 -12.83
N LEU A 50 -11.39 -7.55 -12.47
CA LEU A 50 -11.26 -9.00 -12.42
C LEU A 50 -11.32 -9.51 -10.98
N ALA A 51 -10.72 -8.77 -10.04
CA ALA A 51 -10.60 -9.16 -8.65
C ALA A 51 -10.16 -7.98 -7.76
N GLU A 52 -10.22 -8.17 -6.44
CA GLU A 52 -9.60 -7.30 -5.43
C GLU A 52 -8.80 -8.16 -4.44
N ILE A 53 -7.64 -7.66 -4.01
CA ILE A 53 -6.81 -8.28 -2.97
C ILE A 53 -6.58 -7.29 -1.83
N ALA A 54 -6.66 -7.77 -0.59
CA ALA A 54 -6.40 -7.00 0.62
C ALA A 54 -5.39 -7.71 1.53
N PHE A 55 -4.39 -7.00 2.03
CA PHE A 55 -3.36 -7.53 2.94
C PHE A 55 -3.68 -7.15 4.39
N HIS A 56 -3.58 -8.08 5.33
CA HIS A 56 -3.94 -7.82 6.73
C HIS A 56 -2.93 -6.90 7.42
N LEU A 57 -3.42 -5.95 8.24
CA LEU A 57 -2.57 -5.02 9.01
C LEU A 57 -1.66 -5.74 10.01
N GLU A 58 -2.21 -6.73 10.71
CA GLU A 58 -1.52 -7.44 11.79
C GLU A 58 -0.49 -8.45 11.26
N ASP A 59 -0.70 -8.94 10.04
CA ASP A 59 0.15 -9.94 9.40
C ASP A 59 0.13 -9.74 7.88
N SER A 60 1.13 -9.03 7.36
CA SER A 60 1.28 -8.80 5.92
C SER A 60 1.55 -10.09 5.13
N SER A 61 1.83 -11.20 5.81
CA SER A 61 1.87 -12.53 5.20
C SER A 61 0.48 -13.07 4.89
N GLN A 62 -0.60 -12.50 5.44
CA GLN A 62 -1.99 -12.88 5.17
C GLN A 62 -2.67 -11.91 4.21
N TRP A 63 -3.49 -12.47 3.32
CA TRP A 63 -4.27 -11.70 2.36
C TRP A 63 -5.65 -12.33 2.12
N GLU A 64 -6.62 -11.48 1.81
CA GLU A 64 -7.93 -11.86 1.30
C GLU A 64 -7.97 -11.56 -0.20
N PHE A 65 -8.51 -12.49 -0.98
CA PHE A 65 -8.70 -12.33 -2.43
C PHE A 65 -10.19 -12.47 -2.75
N THR A 66 -10.73 -11.55 -3.52
CA THR A 66 -12.12 -11.57 -3.97
C THR A 66 -12.19 -11.77 -5.48
N GLY A 67 -13.23 -12.47 -5.93
CA GLY A 67 -13.38 -12.87 -7.32
C GLY A 67 -12.96 -14.32 -7.58
N ASP A 68 -13.46 -14.87 -8.67
CA ASP A 68 -13.28 -16.26 -9.09
C ASP A 68 -12.47 -16.40 -10.39
N TYR A 69 -11.91 -15.28 -10.87
CA TYR A 69 -11.19 -15.23 -12.14
C TYR A 69 -9.81 -15.91 -12.09
N PHE A 70 -9.16 -15.90 -10.93
CA PHE A 70 -7.81 -16.42 -10.74
C PHE A 70 -7.80 -17.66 -9.85
N SER A 71 -7.05 -18.69 -10.25
CA SER A 71 -6.78 -19.85 -9.40
C SER A 71 -5.83 -19.51 -8.26
N ASN A 72 -5.72 -20.37 -7.24
CA ASN A 72 -4.80 -20.14 -6.12
C ASN A 72 -3.34 -19.94 -6.58
N ALA A 73 -2.89 -20.68 -7.60
CA ALA A 73 -1.53 -20.55 -8.12
C ALA A 73 -1.31 -19.21 -8.86
N GLU A 74 -2.35 -18.67 -9.48
CA GLU A 74 -2.34 -17.37 -10.15
C GLU A 74 -2.39 -16.24 -9.12
N GLN A 75 -3.22 -16.38 -8.08
CA GLN A 75 -3.28 -15.44 -6.95
C GLN A 75 -1.93 -15.30 -6.26
N GLU A 76 -1.22 -16.40 -6.00
CA GLU A 76 0.12 -16.40 -5.40
C GLU A 76 1.16 -15.65 -6.26
N GLN A 77 1.08 -15.76 -7.60
CA GLN A 77 1.95 -14.99 -8.50
C GLN A 77 1.71 -13.48 -8.34
N ILE A 78 0.43 -13.08 -8.26
CA ILE A 78 0.03 -11.68 -8.10
C ILE A 78 0.48 -11.14 -6.74
N VAL A 79 0.23 -11.89 -5.67
CA VAL A 79 0.70 -11.57 -4.29
C VAL A 79 2.21 -11.39 -4.27
N THR A 80 2.95 -12.33 -4.87
CA THR A 80 4.40 -12.28 -4.94
C THR A 80 4.88 -11.04 -5.68
N PHE A 81 4.24 -10.70 -6.81
CA PHE A 81 4.56 -9.48 -7.55
C PHE A 81 4.29 -8.22 -6.74
N ILE A 82 3.13 -8.12 -6.08
CA ILE A 82 2.77 -6.98 -5.23
C ILE A 82 3.81 -6.83 -4.12
N ARG A 83 4.15 -7.91 -3.40
CA ARG A 83 5.15 -7.86 -2.32
C ARG A 83 6.56 -7.50 -2.79
N GLN A 84 6.97 -7.92 -3.99
CA GLN A 84 8.26 -7.53 -4.57
C GLN A 84 8.32 -6.05 -4.94
N LYS A 85 7.16 -5.45 -5.18
CA LYS A 85 7.01 -4.05 -5.58
C LYS A 85 6.62 -3.13 -4.44
N GLU A 86 5.97 -3.67 -3.41
CA GLU A 86 5.81 -2.98 -2.14
C GLU A 86 7.20 -2.74 -1.56
N PRO A 87 7.49 -1.51 -1.12
CA PRO A 87 8.71 -1.24 -0.38
C PRO A 87 8.68 -2.09 0.89
N PHE A 88 9.62 -3.04 0.95
CA PHE A 88 9.79 -4.02 2.04
C PHE A 88 9.95 -3.36 3.42
N ASP A 89 10.24 -2.06 3.47
CA ASP A 89 10.45 -1.30 4.68
C ASP A 89 9.31 -0.31 4.92
N SER A 90 8.11 -0.86 5.09
CA SER A 90 6.92 -0.07 5.44
C SER A 90 6.33 -0.50 6.79
N PHE A 91 5.59 0.43 7.39
CA PHE A 91 4.86 0.18 8.63
C PHE A 91 3.63 1.03 8.74
N THR A 92 2.73 0.59 9.61
CA THR A 92 1.45 1.23 9.80
C THR A 92 1.22 1.60 11.25
N PHE A 93 0.43 2.65 11.47
CA PHE A 93 -0.09 3.00 12.79
C PHE A 93 -1.40 3.78 12.67
N ALA A 94 -2.23 3.72 13.70
CA ALA A 94 -3.42 4.54 13.82
C ALA A 94 -3.11 5.88 14.53
N GLY A 95 -3.74 6.96 14.07
CA GLY A 95 -3.65 8.28 14.70
C GLY A 95 -4.93 9.07 14.58
N GLN A 96 -5.12 10.04 15.46
CA GLN A 96 -6.28 10.91 15.43
C GLN A 96 -5.91 12.26 14.81
N ILE A 97 -6.73 12.74 13.88
CA ILE A 97 -6.73 14.12 13.38
C ILE A 97 -8.17 14.61 13.51
N ASP A 98 -8.38 15.76 14.14
CA ASP A 98 -9.73 16.35 14.33
C ASP A 98 -10.77 15.39 14.93
N ASN A 99 -10.35 14.56 15.90
CA ASN A 99 -11.14 13.48 16.53
C ASN A 99 -11.62 12.35 15.59
N VAL A 100 -11.06 12.27 14.38
CA VAL A 100 -11.27 11.16 13.45
C VAL A 100 -10.05 10.25 13.49
N GLU A 101 -10.27 8.94 13.62
CA GLU A 101 -9.19 7.96 13.52
C GLU A 101 -8.81 7.77 12.05
N HIS A 102 -7.52 7.85 11.78
CA HIS A 102 -6.91 7.67 10.47
C HIS A 102 -5.83 6.60 10.54
N HIS A 103 -5.66 5.88 9.43
CA HIS A 103 -4.62 4.88 9.26
C HIS A 103 -3.46 5.48 8.48
N PHE A 104 -2.27 5.40 9.04
CA PHE A 104 -1.06 5.88 8.39
C PHE A 104 -0.22 4.70 7.93
N ARG A 105 0.33 4.82 6.71
CA ARG A 105 1.39 3.95 6.21
C ARG A 105 2.62 4.79 5.96
N ILE A 106 3.73 4.38 6.55
CA ILE A 106 5.05 4.98 6.36
C ILE A 106 5.88 3.98 5.58
N THR A 107 6.53 4.46 4.53
CA THR A 107 7.32 3.68 3.59
C THR A 107 8.72 4.25 3.54
N ASP A 108 9.73 3.53 4.01
CA ASP A 108 11.14 3.91 3.88
C ASP A 108 11.65 3.52 2.47
N ASN A 109 12.26 4.51 1.81
CA ASN A 109 13.01 4.35 0.58
C ASN A 109 14.38 5.03 0.74
N GLU A 110 15.32 4.32 1.36
CA GLU A 110 16.70 4.78 1.57
C GLU A 110 16.80 6.10 2.36
N GLY A 111 15.96 6.26 3.39
CA GLY A 111 15.88 7.49 4.21
C GLY A 111 14.89 8.54 3.71
N HIS A 112 14.18 8.23 2.61
CA HIS A 112 13.03 8.99 2.12
C HIS A 112 11.74 8.29 2.54
N PHE A 113 11.00 8.88 3.46
CA PHE A 113 9.79 8.30 4.06
C PHE A 113 8.53 8.81 3.38
N GLY A 114 7.92 7.98 2.54
CA GLY A 114 6.58 8.24 2.01
C GLY A 114 5.54 8.10 3.12
N VAL A 115 4.67 9.09 3.27
CA VAL A 115 3.59 9.13 4.25
C VAL A 115 2.27 9.06 3.52
N GLU A 116 1.49 8.04 3.85
CA GLU A 116 0.13 7.88 3.39
C GLU A 116 -0.85 7.96 4.56
N ARG A 117 -2.01 8.57 4.32
CA ARG A 117 -3.16 8.61 5.22
C ARG A 117 -4.37 8.00 4.51
N ASP A 118 -4.92 6.95 5.09
CA ASP A 118 -6.04 6.18 4.54
C ASP A 118 -5.78 5.72 3.09
N GLY A 119 -4.53 5.33 2.80
CA GLY A 119 -4.08 4.93 1.46
C GLY A 119 -3.83 6.08 0.48
N ILE A 120 -3.98 7.34 0.90
CA ILE A 120 -3.66 8.52 0.10
C ILE A 120 -2.28 9.02 0.48
N PHE A 121 -1.38 9.12 -0.50
CA PHE A 121 -0.11 9.81 -0.30
C PHE A 121 -0.35 11.27 0.11
N ILE A 122 0.23 11.68 1.24
CA ILE A 122 0.08 13.04 1.75
C ILE A 122 1.42 13.78 1.89
N ALA A 123 2.54 13.09 2.08
CA ALA A 123 3.83 13.74 2.26
C ALA A 123 5.04 12.82 2.02
N VAL A 124 6.21 13.42 1.79
CA VAL A 124 7.52 12.77 1.99
C VAL A 124 8.25 13.45 3.14
N ILE A 125 8.81 12.67 4.06
CA ILE A 125 9.66 13.11 5.16
C ILE A 125 11.06 12.53 4.96
N GLU A 126 12.10 13.31 5.23
CA GLU A 126 13.50 12.88 5.09
C GLU A 126 14.31 13.27 6.34
N GLN A 127 15.28 12.43 6.69
CA GLN A 127 16.27 12.73 7.72
C GLN A 127 17.62 12.99 7.07
N PHE A 128 18.05 14.26 7.02
CA PHE A 128 19.43 14.62 6.69
C PHE A 128 20.20 14.94 7.98
N GLU A 129 20.46 16.22 8.25
CA GLU A 129 20.95 16.71 9.54
C GLU A 129 19.80 16.88 10.54
N GLU A 130 18.62 17.27 10.03
CA GLU A 130 17.37 17.42 10.78
C GLU A 130 16.24 16.76 9.98
N TRP A 131 15.15 16.41 10.69
CA TRP A 131 13.93 15.91 10.07
C TRP A 131 13.21 17.03 9.33
N ARG A 132 12.79 16.77 8.09
CA ARG A 132 12.03 17.73 7.30
C ARG A 132 11.04 17.06 6.37
N GLN A 133 9.91 17.72 6.12
CA GLN A 133 9.02 17.37 5.01
C GLN A 133 9.58 17.95 3.70
N THR A 134 9.69 17.12 2.67
CA THR A 134 10.23 17.52 1.36
C THR A 134 9.15 17.61 0.28
N GLU A 135 8.07 16.84 0.40
CA GLU A 135 6.96 16.83 -0.57
C GLU A 135 5.59 16.73 0.11
N GLY A 136 4.53 17.05 -0.65
CA GLY A 136 3.12 16.87 -0.26
C GLY A 136 2.50 18.03 0.51
N GLU A 137 1.34 17.78 1.13
CA GLU A 137 0.60 18.76 1.93
C GLU A 137 1.28 18.95 3.29
N PRO A 138 1.47 20.20 3.77
CA PRO A 138 2.10 20.45 5.07
C PRO A 138 1.42 19.68 6.19
N LEU A 139 2.18 18.81 6.85
CA LEU A 139 1.70 18.09 8.01
C LEU A 139 1.61 19.04 9.21
N GLY A 140 0.59 18.85 10.05
CA GLY A 140 0.54 19.51 11.35
C GLY A 140 1.70 19.04 12.24
N GLU A 141 2.22 19.93 13.08
CA GLU A 141 3.38 19.68 13.96
C GLU A 141 3.22 18.38 14.78
N ASP A 142 2.06 18.20 15.42
CA ASP A 142 1.75 17.00 16.21
C ASP A 142 1.84 15.69 15.39
N LEU A 143 1.39 15.71 14.13
CA LEU A 143 1.42 14.54 13.25
C LEU A 143 2.85 14.29 12.77
N PHE A 144 3.57 15.34 12.40
CA PHE A 144 4.96 15.26 11.95
C PHE A 144 5.86 14.64 13.03
N ASP A 145 5.78 15.14 14.26
CA ASP A 145 6.54 14.63 15.40
C ASP A 145 6.16 13.18 15.74
N LYS A 146 4.87 12.84 15.64
CA LYS A 146 4.40 11.47 15.85
C LYS A 146 4.96 10.51 14.80
N ILE A 147 5.02 10.90 13.53
CA ILE A 147 5.60 10.07 12.46
C ILE A 147 7.09 9.86 12.72
N ILE A 148 7.84 10.92 13.06
CA ILE A 148 9.26 10.83 13.39
C ILE A 148 9.50 9.86 14.54
N SER A 149 8.75 10.02 15.64
CA SER A 149 8.89 9.14 16.81
C SER A 149 8.64 7.66 16.45
N LYS A 150 7.71 7.38 15.53
CA LYS A 150 7.46 6.01 15.05
C LYS A 150 8.58 5.47 14.17
N ILE A 151 9.16 6.31 13.33
CA ILE A 151 10.31 5.94 12.49
C ILE A 151 11.53 5.62 13.38
N GLU A 152 11.85 6.51 14.32
CA GLU A 152 13.02 6.36 15.20
C GLU A 152 12.88 5.14 16.11
N GLY A 153 11.70 4.92 16.71
CA GLY A 153 11.46 3.75 17.57
C GLY A 153 11.53 2.40 16.86
N ARG A 154 11.66 2.37 15.53
CA ARG A 154 11.90 1.15 14.74
C ARG A 154 13.36 0.93 14.35
N ARG A 155 14.20 1.97 14.44
CA ARG A 155 15.63 1.91 14.13
C ARG A 155 16.48 1.46 15.32
N ASP A 156 15.91 1.46 16.53
CA ASP A 156 16.49 0.93 17.78
C ASP A 156 16.23 -0.57 17.98
#